data_AF-A0A5R9FSM5-F1
#
_entry.id   AF-A0A5R9FSM5-F1
#
_cell.length_a   1.000
_cell.length_b   1.000
_cell.length_c   1.000
_cell.angle_alpha   90.00
_cell.angle_beta   90.00
_cell.angle_gamma   90.00
#
_symmetry.space_group_name_H-M   'P 1'
#
loop_
_entity.id
_entity.type
_entity.pdbx_description
1 polymer ?
#
loop_
_entity_poly.entity_id
_entity_poly.type
_entity_poly.pdbx_seq_one_letter_code
_entity_poly.pdbx_strand_id
1 'polypeptide(L)'
;MGSPRRTAAVTALAAALALSVAGCGYEPGPSGRVIDKDYDAHPMTGTEEYRLTVRSKDGDEVEFRVISDDYHDCYRGSAYPTCTKVDR
;
A
#
# COMPACT_ATOMS: atom_id res chain seq x y z
N MET A 1 -3.69 17.70 -51.78
CA MET A 1 -3.36 16.44 -51.06
C MET A 1 -2.25 16.77 -50.06
N GLY A 2 -2.30 16.55 -48.76
CA GLY A 2 -3.25 15.98 -47.81
C GLY A 2 -2.63 16.26 -46.43
N SER A 3 -3.46 16.66 -45.47
CA SER A 3 -3.10 17.20 -44.14
C SER A 3 -2.13 16.33 -43.32
N PRO A 4 -1.38 16.91 -42.37
CA PRO A 4 -0.58 16.14 -41.41
C PRO A 4 -1.51 15.30 -40.52
N ARG A 5 -1.27 13.98 -40.49
CA ARG A 5 -1.95 13.06 -39.60
C ARG A 5 -1.62 13.42 -38.15
N ARG A 6 -2.62 13.95 -37.45
CA ARG A 6 -2.63 14.16 -36.00
C ARG A 6 -2.75 12.79 -35.34
N THR A 7 -1.64 12.20 -34.90
CA THR A 7 -1.68 11.03 -34.02
C THR A 7 -1.82 11.56 -32.60
N ALA A 8 -3.07 11.65 -32.14
CA ALA A 8 -3.38 12.00 -30.76
C ALA A 8 -2.91 10.84 -29.86
N ALA A 9 -1.80 11.06 -29.14
CA ALA A 9 -1.40 10.19 -28.05
C ALA A 9 -2.37 10.48 -26.88
N VAL A 10 -3.35 9.59 -26.70
CA VAL A 10 -4.23 9.61 -25.54
C VAL A 10 -3.41 9.12 -24.34
N THR A 11 -2.79 10.05 -23.62
CA THR A 11 -2.23 9.78 -22.30
C THR A 11 -3.40 9.51 -21.36
N ALA A 12 -3.64 8.22 -21.09
CA ALA A 12 -4.59 7.80 -20.08
C ALA A 12 -4.12 8.32 -18.71
N LEU A 13 -4.83 9.31 -18.18
CA LEU A 13 -4.68 9.73 -16.79
C LEU A 13 -5.17 8.58 -15.90
N ALA A 14 -4.26 7.85 -15.29
CA ALA A 14 -4.57 6.98 -14.17
C ALA A 14 -4.87 7.87 -12.96
N ALA A 15 -6.15 8.20 -12.76
CA ALA A 15 -6.62 8.85 -11.55
C ALA A 15 -6.48 7.85 -10.39
N ALA A 16 -5.43 8.01 -9.58
CA ALA A 16 -5.32 7.33 -8.30
C ALA A 16 -6.32 7.96 -7.33
N LEU A 17 -7.45 7.28 -7.16
CA LEU A 17 -8.47 7.61 -6.17
C LEU A 17 -7.91 7.33 -4.77
N ALA A 18 -7.37 8.34 -4.10
CA ALA A 18 -7.13 8.29 -2.67
C ALA A 18 -8.44 8.59 -1.94
N LEU A 19 -9.27 7.57 -1.72
CA LEU A 19 -10.38 7.66 -0.76
C LEU A 19 -9.79 7.58 0.65
N SER A 20 -9.63 8.72 1.31
CA SER A 20 -9.38 8.79 2.75
C SER A 20 -10.69 8.52 3.50
N VAL A 21 -11.01 7.24 3.67
CA VAL A 21 -12.05 6.81 4.61
C VAL A 21 -11.44 6.95 6.01
N ALA A 22 -11.96 7.88 6.79
CA ALA A 22 -11.72 7.98 8.23
C ALA A 22 -12.35 6.75 8.93
N GLY A 23 -11.72 5.59 8.78
CA GLY A 23 -12.08 4.33 9.42
C GLY A 23 -11.26 4.13 10.69
N CYS A 24 -11.83 3.42 11.66
CA CYS A 24 -11.22 3.04 12.93
C CYS A 24 -10.06 2.02 12.76
N GLY A 25 -9.00 2.41 12.06
CA GLY A 25 -7.83 1.58 11.77
C GLY A 25 -6.54 2.40 11.74
N TYR A 26 -5.41 1.72 11.51
CA TYR A 26 -4.14 2.40 11.28
C TYR A 26 -4.19 3.22 10.00
N GLU A 27 -3.38 4.29 9.93
CA GLU A 27 -3.27 5.04 8.68
C GLU A 27 -2.81 4.12 7.55
N PRO A 28 -3.49 4.12 6.39
CA PRO A 28 -3.11 3.29 5.26
C PRO A 28 -1.70 3.66 4.77
N GLY A 29 -0.87 2.64 4.56
CA GLY A 29 0.50 2.84 4.08
C GLY A 29 0.58 3.24 2.61
N PRO A 30 1.77 3.63 2.13
CA PRO A 30 1.97 3.99 0.73
C PRO A 30 1.86 2.76 -0.18
N SER A 31 1.43 2.97 -1.42
CA SER A 31 1.44 1.91 -2.43
C SER A 31 2.87 1.50 -2.79
N GLY A 32 3.11 0.20 -2.93
CA GLY A 32 4.44 -0.30 -3.28
C GLY A 32 4.57 -1.81 -3.13
N ARG A 33 5.80 -2.28 -2.93
CA ARG A 33 6.11 -3.69 -2.69
C ARG A 33 6.51 -3.89 -1.24
N VAL A 34 5.90 -4.86 -0.56
CA VAL A 34 6.32 -5.25 0.78
C VAL A 34 7.73 -5.82 0.69
N ILE A 35 8.69 -5.20 1.37
CA ILE A 35 10.09 -5.65 1.41
C ILE A 35 10.42 -6.27 2.76
N ASP A 36 9.74 -5.85 3.83
CA ASP A 36 9.95 -6.38 5.16
C ASP A 36 8.69 -6.42 6.01
N LYS A 37 8.77 -7.17 7.12
CA LYS A 37 7.68 -7.42 8.06
C LYS A 37 8.26 -7.55 9.46
N ASP A 38 7.65 -6.87 10.43
CA ASP A 38 8.09 -6.88 11.82
C ASP A 38 6.91 -7.07 12.79
N TYR A 39 7.18 -7.74 13.91
CA TYR A 39 6.18 -8.07 14.93
C TYR A 39 6.77 -7.88 16.32
N ASP A 40 6.12 -7.04 17.12
CA ASP A 40 6.49 -6.77 18.50
C ASP A 40 5.37 -7.22 19.45
N ALA A 41 5.70 -8.19 20.32
CA ALA A 41 4.84 -8.60 21.42
C ALA A 41 5.25 -7.90 22.72
N HIS A 42 4.32 -7.20 23.36
CA HIS A 42 4.52 -6.52 24.63
C HIS A 42 3.76 -7.27 25.75
N PRO A 43 4.34 -8.33 26.34
CA PRO A 43 3.62 -9.20 27.29
C PRO A 43 3.22 -8.48 28.58
N MET A 44 3.95 -7.43 28.96
CA MET A 44 3.63 -6.60 30.14
C MET A 44 2.35 -5.78 29.95
N THR A 45 2.05 -5.36 28.72
CA THR A 45 0.87 -4.54 28.39
C THR A 45 -0.22 -5.31 27.66
N GLY A 46 0.06 -6.56 27.26
CA GLY A 46 -0.83 -7.38 26.43
C GLY A 46 -1.06 -6.81 25.04
N THR A 47 -0.12 -6.01 24.52
CA THR A 47 -0.23 -5.33 23.22
C THR A 47 0.65 -6.00 22.18
N GLU A 48 0.14 -6.14 20.98
CA GLU A 48 0.89 -6.62 19.82
C GLU A 48 0.94 -5.52 18.76
N GLU A 49 2.09 -5.35 18.12
CA GLU A 49 2.27 -4.45 16.99
C GLU A 49 2.70 -5.22 15.77
N TYR A 50 2.01 -4.96 14.66
CA TYR A 50 2.29 -5.57 13.37
C TYR A 50 2.69 -4.48 12.38
N ARG A 51 3.85 -4.64 11.74
CA ARG A 51 4.41 -3.63 10.84
C ARG A 51 4.78 -4.23 9.50
N LEU A 52 4.55 -3.45 8.45
CA LEU A 52 5.03 -3.73 7.11
C LEU A 52 5.98 -2.63 6.67
N THR A 53 7.05 -3.01 5.99
CA THR A 53 7.92 -2.07 5.28
C THR A 53 7.66 -2.21 3.80
N VAL A 54 7.23 -1.12 3.15
CA VAL A 54 6.93 -1.07 1.74
C VAL A 54 7.94 -0.18 1.02
N ARG A 55 8.47 -0.67 -0.10
CA ARG A 55 9.24 0.12 -1.03
C ARG A 55 8.35 0.71 -2.14
N SER A 56 8.34 2.03 -2.25
CA SER A 56 7.61 2.79 -3.27
C SER A 56 8.26 2.62 -4.66
N LYS A 57 7.58 3.10 -5.70
CA LYS A 57 8.14 3.14 -7.07
C LYS A 57 9.33 4.08 -7.18
N ASP A 58 9.36 5.13 -6.36
CA ASP A 58 10.42 6.12 -6.31
C ASP A 58 11.65 5.61 -5.54
N GLY A 59 11.51 4.46 -4.86
CA GLY A 59 12.57 3.79 -4.13
C GLY A 59 12.55 4.06 -2.63
N ASP A 60 11.62 4.88 -2.14
CA ASP A 60 11.46 5.17 -0.72
C ASP A 60 10.97 3.93 0.03
N GLU A 61 11.51 3.70 1.22
CA GLU A 61 11.11 2.63 2.12
C GLU A 61 10.36 3.23 3.30
N VAL A 62 9.14 2.74 3.52
CA VAL A 62 8.26 3.26 4.57
C VAL A 62 7.74 2.09 5.39
N GLU A 63 8.04 2.14 6.68
CA GLU A 63 7.46 1.24 7.68
C GLU A 63 6.20 1.88 8.27
N PHE A 64 5.13 1.09 8.40
CA PHE A 64 3.89 1.52 9.03
C PHE A 64 3.18 0.35 9.71
N ARG A 65 2.33 0.68 10.68
CA ARG A 65 1.54 -0.31 11.41
C ARG A 65 0.35 -0.78 10.58
N VAL A 66 0.03 -2.05 10.72
CA VAL A 66 -1.14 -2.68 10.10
C VAL A 66 -1.88 -3.52 11.14
N ILE A 67 -3.09 -3.93 10.83
CA ILE A 67 -3.80 -4.94 11.61
C ILE A 67 -3.19 -6.33 11.38
N SER A 68 -3.41 -7.26 12.32
CA SER A 68 -2.89 -8.63 12.25
C SER A 68 -3.27 -9.34 10.93
N ASP A 69 -4.51 -9.18 10.45
CA ASP A 69 -4.98 -9.80 9.20
C ASP A 69 -4.14 -9.37 7.99
N ASP A 70 -3.96 -8.06 7.80
CA ASP A 70 -3.14 -7.49 6.73
C ASP A 70 -1.68 -7.93 6.85
N TYR A 71 -1.16 -7.97 8.09
CA TYR A 71 0.17 -8.51 8.33
C TYR A 71 0.27 -9.95 7.84
N HIS A 72 -0.69 -10.82 8.14
CA HIS A 72 -0.63 -12.22 7.73
C HIS A 72 -0.86 -12.44 6.24
N ASP A 73 -1.71 -11.64 5.59
CA ASP A 73 -2.00 -11.74 4.16
C ASP A 73 -0.90 -11.13 3.26
N CYS A 74 -0.23 -10.07 3.73
CA CYS A 74 0.82 -9.40 2.98
C CYS A 74 2.19 -10.06 3.19
N TYR A 75 2.61 -10.90 2.25
CA TYR A 75 3.95 -11.49 2.22
C TYR A 75 5.01 -10.55 1.63
N ARG A 76 6.29 -10.80 1.94
CA ARG A 76 7.40 -10.10 1.26
C ARG A 76 7.31 -10.37 -0.25
N GLY A 77 7.40 -9.29 -1.04
CA GLY A 77 7.21 -9.29 -2.49
C GLY A 77 5.78 -8.98 -2.94
N SER A 78 4.78 -9.03 -2.06
CA SER A 78 3.40 -8.67 -2.40
C SER A 78 3.26 -7.18 -2.73
N ALA A 79 2.28 -6.86 -3.58
CA ALA A 79 1.90 -5.48 -3.85
C ALA A 79 0.96 -4.98 -2.75
N TYR A 80 1.32 -3.87 -2.10
CA TYR A 80 0.48 -3.15 -1.15
C TYR A 80 -0.19 -1.96 -1.87
N PRO A 81 -1.48 -1.65 -1.61
CA PRO A 81 -2.39 -2.31 -0.66
C PRO A 81 -3.13 -3.53 -1.23
N THR A 82 -2.83 -4.02 -2.44
CA THR A 82 -3.60 -5.14 -3.04
C THR A 82 -3.60 -6.44 -2.21
N CYS A 83 -2.58 -6.66 -1.40
CA CYS A 83 -2.53 -7.80 -0.48
C CYS A 83 -3.36 -7.63 0.79
N THR A 84 -3.89 -6.43 1.07
CA THR A 84 -4.76 -6.20 2.22
C THR A 84 -6.19 -6.59 1.89
N LYS A 85 -6.94 -6.99 2.92
CA LYS A 85 -8.39 -7.14 2.80
C LYS A 85 -9.00 -5.76 2.95
N VAL A 86 -9.14 -5.03 1.84
CA VAL A 86 -10.10 -3.91 1.76
C VAL A 86 -11.48 -4.47 2.14
N ASP A 87 -12.08 -3.90 3.18
CA ASP A 87 -13.37 -4.25 3.81
C ASP A 87 -13.34 -5.30 4.94
N ARG A 88 -13.38 -4.79 6.17
CA ARG A 88 -14.39 -5.23 7.14
C ARG A 88 -14.89 -4.10 8.02
#